data_AF-A0A4P7Z245-F1
#
_entry.id   AF-A0A4P7Z245-F1
#
_cell.length_a   1.000
_cell.length_b   1.000
_cell.length_c   1.000
_cell.angle_alpha   90.00
_cell.angle_beta   90.00
_cell.angle_gamma   90.00
#
_symmetry.space_group_name_H-M   'P 1'
#
loop_
_entity.id
_entity.type
_entity.pdbx_description
1 polymer ?
#
loop_
_entity_poly.entity_id
_entity_poly.type
_entity_poly.pdbx_seq_one_letter_code
_entity_poly.pdbx_strand_id
1 'polypeptide(L)'
;MDAETKLREFLALIDPSKMPGQRRPGLPFPTAFLFGKGRFWTPAPLPPDIPFGTRKMCFQNAFQLMMSNPRRYRYAEGYALENDGGVPLEHAWCVTESGTVVDPTWRTPERTAYFGVALDASVTCRVFAATETYGVLD
;
A
#
# COMPACT_ATOMS: atom_id res chain seq x y z
N MET A 1 -6.57 10.59 -18.28
CA MET A 1 -5.70 9.46 -17.90
C MET A 1 -6.04 9.12 -16.46
N ASP A 2 -6.51 7.91 -16.21
CA ASP A 2 -6.94 7.48 -14.87
C ASP A 2 -5.77 7.24 -13.91
N ALA A 3 -6.08 7.06 -12.63
CA ALA A 3 -5.12 6.85 -11.55
C ALA A 3 -4.23 5.62 -11.78
N GLU A 4 -4.79 4.53 -12.31
CA GLU A 4 -4.05 3.29 -12.52
C GLU A 4 -3.00 3.47 -13.61
N THR A 5 -3.37 4.09 -14.72
CA THR A 5 -2.45 4.38 -15.84
C THR A 5 -1.27 5.24 -15.37
N LYS A 6 -1.54 6.29 -14.59
CA LYS A 6 -0.47 7.13 -14.01
C LYS A 6 0.44 6.36 -13.06
N LEU A 7 -0.15 5.52 -12.21
CA LEU A 7 0.63 4.67 -11.30
C LEU A 7 1.50 3.68 -12.08
N ARG A 8 1.00 3.09 -13.18
CA ARG A 8 1.78 2.20 -14.05
C ARG A 8 2.96 2.93 -14.70
N GLU A 9 2.76 4.14 -15.19
CA GLU A 9 3.83 4.96 -15.77
C GLU A 9 4.91 5.24 -14.71
N PHE A 10 4.51 5.64 -13.51
CA PHE A 10 5.44 5.85 -12.40
C PHE A 10 6.20 4.58 -12.04
N LEU A 11 5.51 3.45 -11.89
CA LEU A 11 6.16 2.17 -11.57
C LEU A 11 7.16 1.77 -12.65
N ALA A 12 6.84 1.99 -13.93
CA ALA A 12 7.78 1.73 -15.02
C ALA A 12 9.05 2.60 -14.96
N LEU A 13 8.95 3.82 -14.40
CA LEU A 13 10.09 4.72 -14.18
C LEU A 13 10.94 4.35 -12.97
N ILE A 14 10.45 3.50 -12.06
CA ILE A 14 11.21 3.07 -10.86
C ILE A 14 11.50 1.56 -10.86
N ASP A 15 11.11 0.84 -11.92
CA ASP A 15 11.32 -0.58 -12.10
C ASP A 15 12.83 -0.90 -12.16
N PRO A 16 13.37 -1.65 -11.19
CA PRO A 16 14.80 -1.95 -11.13
C PRO A 16 15.30 -2.78 -12.32
N SER A 17 14.43 -3.55 -12.98
CA SER A 17 14.81 -4.37 -14.14
C SER A 17 15.10 -3.55 -15.40
N LYS A 18 14.50 -2.35 -15.49
CA LYS A 18 14.67 -1.44 -16.63
C LYS A 18 15.87 -0.51 -16.48
N MET A 19 16.64 -0.64 -15.40
CA MET A 19 17.81 0.19 -15.11
C MET A 19 19.08 -0.62 -14.85
N PRO A 20 19.57 -1.41 -15.83
CA PRO A 20 20.84 -2.13 -15.67
C PRO A 20 22.00 -1.12 -15.58
N GLY A 21 22.70 -1.12 -14.44
CA GLY A 21 24.00 -0.45 -14.29
C GLY A 21 24.04 0.89 -13.54
N GLN A 22 22.89 1.45 -13.12
CA GLN A 22 22.86 2.66 -12.28
C GLN A 22 22.43 2.32 -10.85
N ARG A 23 23.41 2.21 -9.94
CA ARG A 23 23.12 2.29 -8.50
C ARG A 23 22.61 3.70 -8.21
N ARG A 24 21.33 3.84 -7.88
CA ARG A 24 20.84 5.02 -7.15
C ARG A 24 20.93 4.72 -5.66
N PRO A 25 21.85 5.35 -4.91
CA PRO A 25 21.72 5.40 -3.46
C PRO A 25 20.38 6.07 -3.12
N GLY A 26 19.56 5.45 -2.27
CA GLY A 26 18.35 6.08 -1.74
C GLY A 26 17.04 5.82 -2.49
N LEU A 27 16.83 4.63 -3.08
CA LEU A 27 15.46 4.13 -3.24
C LEU A 27 14.95 3.74 -1.83
N PRO A 28 13.96 4.47 -1.26
CA PRO A 28 13.61 4.33 0.15
C PRO A 28 12.83 3.04 0.45
N PHE A 29 12.18 2.46 -0.56
CA PHE A 29 11.41 1.23 -0.44
C PHE A 29 12.18 0.01 -0.99
N PRO A 30 12.04 -1.22 -0.44
CA PRO A 30 12.54 -2.50 -0.98
C PRO A 30 11.96 -2.84 -2.37
N THR A 31 12.29 -2.05 -3.39
CA THR A 31 11.66 -2.08 -4.72
C THR A 31 11.81 -3.42 -5.41
N ALA A 32 12.94 -4.11 -5.27
CA ALA A 32 13.07 -5.47 -5.83
C ALA A 32 12.01 -6.45 -5.26
N PHE A 33 11.72 -6.37 -3.96
CA PHE A 33 10.68 -7.19 -3.34
C PHE A 33 9.29 -6.76 -3.79
N LEU A 34 9.01 -5.45 -3.78
CA LEU A 34 7.75 -4.90 -4.24
C LEU A 34 7.44 -5.28 -5.68
N PHE A 35 8.38 -5.15 -6.62
CA PHE A 35 8.15 -5.51 -8.02
C PHE A 35 8.09 -7.02 -8.24
N GLY A 36 8.79 -7.82 -7.43
CA GLY A 36 8.76 -9.28 -7.52
C GLY A 36 7.51 -9.94 -6.93
N LYS A 37 6.84 -9.28 -5.97
CA LYS A 37 5.68 -9.85 -5.24
C LYS A 37 4.41 -9.01 -5.33
N GLY A 38 4.52 -7.77 -5.76
CA GLY A 38 3.44 -6.80 -5.80
C GLY A 38 2.48 -7.04 -6.94
N ARG A 39 1.26 -6.53 -6.76
CA ARG A 39 0.21 -6.53 -7.78
C ARG A 39 -0.68 -5.32 -7.63
N PHE A 40 -1.46 -5.04 -8.67
CA PHE A 40 -2.58 -4.11 -8.56
C PHE A 40 -3.71 -4.73 -7.74
N TRP A 41 -4.32 -3.91 -6.90
CA TRP A 41 -5.46 -4.28 -6.07
C TRP A 41 -6.73 -3.58 -6.56
N THR A 42 -7.90 -4.18 -6.30
CA THR A 42 -9.17 -3.61 -6.73
C THR A 42 -9.59 -2.49 -5.76
N PRO A 43 -9.62 -1.22 -6.21
CA PRO A 43 -10.10 -0.12 -5.39
C PRO A 43 -11.60 -0.29 -5.10
N ALA A 44 -12.03 0.12 -3.91
CA ALA A 44 -13.44 0.04 -3.50
C ALA A 44 -13.75 1.09 -2.43
N PRO A 45 -15.03 1.47 -2.27
CA PRO A 45 -15.44 2.36 -1.20
C PRO A 45 -15.12 1.75 0.15
N LEU A 46 -14.79 2.60 1.14
CA LEU A 46 -14.61 2.13 2.50
C LEU A 46 -15.92 1.49 3.00
N PRO A 47 -15.88 0.26 3.55
CA PRO A 47 -17.08 -0.36 4.10
C PRO A 47 -17.73 0.53 5.18
N PRO A 48 -19.07 0.65 5.23
CA PRO A 48 -19.74 1.59 6.12
C PRO A 48 -19.48 1.38 7.62
N ASP A 49 -19.11 0.16 8.00
CA ASP A 49 -18.78 -0.24 9.37
C ASP A 49 -17.35 0.13 9.79
N ILE A 50 -16.50 0.57 8.86
CA ILE A 50 -15.12 0.94 9.13
C ILE A 50 -15.01 2.47 9.25
N PRO A 51 -14.56 3.01 10.40
CA PRO A 51 -14.37 4.44 10.55
C PRO A 51 -13.16 4.91 9.74
N PHE A 52 -13.23 6.16 9.25
CA PHE A 52 -12.05 6.82 8.70
C PHE A 52 -11.02 7.08 9.80
N GLY A 53 -9.76 6.78 9.50
CA GLY A 53 -8.61 7.11 10.32
C GLY A 53 -8.07 8.52 10.04
N THR A 54 -7.01 8.89 10.76
CA THR A 54 -6.37 10.19 10.61
C THR A 54 -5.59 10.24 9.29
N ARG A 55 -5.76 11.31 8.51
CA ARG A 55 -4.96 11.53 7.28
C ARG A 55 -3.47 11.51 7.58
N LYS A 56 -2.67 11.01 6.63
CA LYS A 56 -1.20 10.85 6.72
C LYS A 56 -0.73 9.79 7.74
N MET A 57 -1.64 9.09 8.41
CA MET A 57 -1.33 7.99 9.32
C MET A 57 -1.65 6.63 8.68
N CYS A 58 -1.42 6.47 7.38
CA CYS A 58 -1.89 5.31 6.60
C CYS A 58 -1.39 3.97 7.15
N PHE A 59 -0.10 3.88 7.48
CA PHE A 59 0.51 2.70 8.10
C PHE A 59 -0.17 2.35 9.42
N GLN A 60 -0.34 3.33 10.31
CA GLN A 60 -1.01 3.10 11.59
C GLN A 60 -2.48 2.73 11.42
N ASN A 61 -3.23 3.44 10.56
CA ASN A 61 -4.65 3.17 10.33
C ASN A 61 -4.87 1.76 9.78
N ALA A 62 -4.07 1.35 8.79
CA ALA A 62 -4.15 0.02 8.19
C ALA A 62 -3.74 -1.07 9.20
N PHE A 63 -2.70 -0.85 9.99
CA PHE A 63 -2.28 -1.77 11.03
C PHE A 63 -3.39 -1.98 12.08
N GLN A 64 -3.97 -0.90 12.60
CA GLN A 64 -5.05 -0.96 13.58
C GLN A 64 -6.30 -1.64 13.02
N LEU A 65 -6.62 -1.39 11.75
CA LEU A 65 -7.74 -2.03 11.07
C LEU A 65 -7.55 -3.55 10.96
N MET A 66 -6.35 -4.00 10.55
CA MET A 66 -5.98 -5.41 10.52
C MET A 66 -6.05 -6.02 11.92
N MET A 67 -5.47 -5.38 12.94
CA MET A 67 -5.45 -5.89 14.32
C MET A 67 -6.85 -6.03 14.93
N SER A 68 -7.76 -5.12 14.58
CA SER A 68 -9.14 -5.16 15.04
C SER A 68 -9.98 -6.22 14.29
N ASN A 69 -9.53 -6.65 13.11
CA ASN A 69 -10.25 -7.57 12.24
C ASN A 69 -9.32 -8.61 11.58
N PRO A 70 -8.53 -9.39 12.35
CA PRO A 70 -7.39 -10.15 11.83
C PRO A 70 -7.79 -11.32 10.92
N ARG A 71 -9.08 -11.71 10.93
CA ARG A 71 -9.63 -12.75 10.05
C ARG A 71 -10.23 -12.18 8.75
N ARG A 72 -10.51 -10.88 8.70
CA ARG A 72 -11.20 -10.23 7.56
C ARG A 72 -10.21 -9.49 6.66
N TYR A 73 -9.16 -8.94 7.25
CA TYR A 73 -8.25 -8.04 6.55
C TYR A 73 -6.79 -8.47 6.70
N ARG A 74 -6.05 -8.36 5.61
CA ARG A 74 -4.60 -8.45 5.60
C ARG A 74 -4.00 -7.08 5.35
N TYR A 75 -2.93 -6.79 6.04
CA TYR A 75 -2.16 -5.57 5.87
C TYR A 75 -1.41 -5.58 4.54
N ALA A 76 -1.32 -4.44 3.86
CA ALA A 76 -0.64 -4.30 2.58
C ALA A 76 0.11 -2.96 2.48
N GLU A 77 1.24 -2.98 1.79
CA GLU A 77 2.08 -1.80 1.53
C GLU A 77 2.54 -1.74 0.08
N GLY A 78 2.78 -0.53 -0.40
CA GLY A 78 3.34 -0.26 -1.72
C GLY A 78 3.08 1.18 -2.15
N TYR A 79 2.92 1.40 -3.46
CA TYR A 79 2.60 2.71 -4.00
C TYR A 79 1.10 2.85 -4.25
N ALA A 80 0.56 4.00 -3.87
CA ALA A 80 -0.79 4.38 -4.18
C ALA A 80 -0.89 5.80 -4.74
N LEU A 81 -1.97 6.09 -5.47
CA LEU A 81 -2.24 7.39 -6.07
C LEU A 81 -3.68 7.83 -5.76
N GLU A 82 -3.84 8.89 -4.97
CA GLU A 82 -5.14 9.49 -4.66
C GLU A 82 -5.63 10.37 -5.82
N ASN A 83 -6.60 9.86 -6.60
CA ASN A 83 -7.17 10.51 -7.78
C ASN A 83 -6.15 10.80 -8.90
N ASP A 84 -6.62 11.13 -10.09
CA ASP A 84 -5.77 11.41 -11.25
C ASP A 84 -4.89 12.66 -11.09
N GLY A 85 -5.20 13.59 -10.19
CA GLY A 85 -4.37 14.78 -9.92
C GLY A 85 -3.22 14.57 -8.92
N GLY A 86 -3.13 13.42 -8.27
CA GLY A 86 -2.15 13.13 -7.22
C GLY A 86 -0.75 12.78 -7.74
N VAL A 87 0.20 12.64 -6.80
CA VAL A 87 1.51 12.03 -7.05
C VAL A 87 1.55 10.65 -6.39
N PRO A 88 2.17 9.63 -7.03
CA PRO A 88 2.34 8.33 -6.40
C PRO A 88 3.17 8.48 -5.12
N LEU A 89 2.73 7.83 -4.06
CA LEU A 89 3.39 7.86 -2.76
C LEU A 89 3.36 6.49 -2.10
N GLU A 90 4.28 6.26 -1.17
CA GLU A 90 4.28 5.07 -0.32
C GLU A 90 3.09 5.11 0.62
N HIS A 91 2.36 4.01 0.64
CA HIS A 91 1.07 3.93 1.31
C HIS A 91 0.87 2.54 1.89
N ALA A 92 -0.01 2.49 2.89
CA ALA A 92 -0.47 1.26 3.50
C ALA A 92 -2.00 1.22 3.54
N TRP A 93 -2.54 0.03 3.34
CA TRP A 93 -3.96 -0.24 3.33
C TRP A 93 -4.23 -1.67 3.83
N CYS A 94 -5.51 -2.02 3.96
CA CYS A 94 -5.92 -3.40 4.16
C CYS A 94 -6.49 -3.99 2.87
N VAL A 95 -6.44 -5.31 2.73
CA VAL A 95 -7.08 -6.03 1.63
C VAL A 95 -7.93 -7.19 2.15
N THR A 96 -9.05 -7.42 1.49
CA THR A 96 -9.87 -8.62 1.71
C THR A 96 -9.23 -9.84 1.05
N GLU A 97 -9.76 -11.04 1.35
CA GLU A 97 -9.37 -12.27 0.66
C GLU A 97 -9.62 -12.20 -0.86
N SER A 98 -10.70 -11.53 -1.29
CA SER A 98 -11.05 -11.30 -2.69
C SER A 98 -10.12 -10.32 -3.41
N GLY A 99 -9.19 -9.67 -2.71
CA GLY A 99 -8.27 -8.68 -3.29
C GLY A 99 -8.84 -7.28 -3.43
N THR A 100 -9.88 -6.97 -2.67
CA THR A 100 -10.49 -5.64 -2.60
C THR A 100 -9.78 -4.80 -1.54
N VAL A 101 -9.46 -3.55 -1.88
CA VAL A 101 -8.81 -2.60 -0.97
C VAL A 101 -9.81 -2.09 0.08
N VAL A 102 -9.32 -1.95 1.30
CA VAL A 102 -9.97 -1.29 2.43
C VAL A 102 -8.98 -0.29 2.98
N ASP A 103 -9.10 0.95 2.52
CA ASP A 103 -8.22 2.06 2.90
C ASP A 103 -8.96 3.02 3.84
N PRO A 104 -8.71 2.94 5.16
CA PRO A 104 -9.37 3.81 6.13
C PRO A 104 -8.86 5.26 6.09
N THR A 105 -7.86 5.61 5.26
CA THR A 105 -7.18 6.91 5.30
C THR A 105 -7.76 7.91 4.30
N TRP A 106 -8.07 7.45 3.09
CA TRP A 106 -8.57 8.30 2.01
C TRP A 106 -10.09 8.33 1.93
N ARG A 107 -10.66 9.44 1.46
CA ARG A 107 -12.12 9.64 1.44
C ARG A 107 -12.83 8.96 0.28
N THR A 108 -12.13 8.80 -0.84
CA THR A 108 -12.65 8.20 -2.07
C THR A 108 -11.71 7.09 -2.56
N PRO A 109 -11.43 6.04 -1.75
CA PRO A 109 -10.50 4.96 -2.10
C PRO A 109 -10.93 4.14 -3.31
N GLU A 110 -12.17 4.28 -3.78
CA GLU A 110 -12.65 3.70 -5.04
C GLU A 110 -12.13 4.43 -6.30
N ARG A 111 -11.59 5.64 -6.14
CA ARG A 111 -11.07 6.48 -7.25
C ARG A 111 -9.55 6.51 -7.33
N THR A 112 -8.89 5.60 -6.61
CA THR A 112 -7.45 5.59 -6.44
C THR A 112 -6.86 4.32 -7.04
N ALA A 113 -5.54 4.29 -7.18
CA ALA A 113 -4.82 3.13 -7.64
C ALA A 113 -3.87 2.63 -6.56
N TYR A 114 -3.74 1.31 -6.45
CA TYR A 114 -2.91 0.65 -5.44
C TYR A 114 -2.07 -0.45 -6.08
N PHE A 115 -0.76 -0.36 -5.95
CA PHE A 115 0.17 -1.42 -6.33
C PHE A 115 1.03 -1.78 -5.12
N GLY A 116 0.93 -3.02 -4.66
CA GLY A 116 1.56 -3.40 -3.41
C GLY A 116 1.54 -4.89 -3.11
N VAL A 117 2.14 -5.24 -1.98
CA VAL A 117 2.22 -6.60 -1.44
C VAL A 117 1.33 -6.70 -0.20
N ALA A 118 0.52 -7.76 -0.12
CA ALA A 118 -0.15 -8.11 1.13
C ALA A 118 0.79 -8.94 1.99
N LEU A 119 0.89 -8.57 3.27
CA LEU A 119 1.81 -9.15 4.24
C LEU A 119 1.04 -9.99 5.26
N ASP A 120 1.69 -11.03 5.76
CA ASP A 120 1.13 -11.85 6.82
C ASP A 120 1.06 -11.05 8.12
N ALA A 121 -0.09 -11.10 8.79
CA ALA A 121 -0.30 -10.40 10.07
C ALA A 121 0.79 -10.76 11.10
N SER A 122 1.26 -12.02 11.12
CA SER A 122 2.35 -12.42 12.01
C SER A 122 3.68 -11.73 11.69
N VAL A 123 3.96 -11.46 10.41
CA VAL A 123 5.16 -10.72 9.99
C VAL A 123 4.99 -9.26 10.38
N THR A 124 3.86 -8.63 10.03
CA THR A 124 3.57 -7.24 10.36
C THR A 124 3.67 -6.97 11.87
N CYS A 125 3.07 -7.82 12.70
CA CYS A 125 3.15 -7.69 14.16
C CYS A 125 4.58 -7.88 14.70
N ARG A 126 5.36 -8.82 14.13
CA ARG A 126 6.76 -9.03 14.55
C ARG A 126 7.63 -7.83 14.21
N VAL A 127 7.44 -7.21 13.04
CA VAL A 127 8.18 -6.00 12.67
C VAL A 127 7.80 -4.87 13.62
N PHE A 128 6.51 -4.59 13.81
CA PHE A 128 6.06 -3.56 14.75
C PHE A 128 6.63 -3.78 16.17
N ALA A 129 6.61 -5.02 16.68
CA ALA A 129 7.16 -5.33 18.00
C ALA A 129 8.69 -5.13 18.10
N ALA A 130 9.40 -5.24 16.98
CA ALA A 130 10.86 -5.09 16.93
C ALA A 130 11.31 -3.64 16.68
N THR A 131 10.51 -2.85 15.96
CA THR A 131 10.91 -1.51 15.48
C THR A 131 10.09 -0.38 16.07
N GLU A 132 8.91 -0.67 16.64
CA GLU A 132 7.88 0.31 17.01
C GLU A 132 7.38 1.17 15.84
N THR A 133 7.66 0.73 14.59
CA THR A 133 7.16 1.35 13.35
C THR A 133 6.07 0.50 12.72
N TYR A 134 5.09 1.14 12.08
CA TYR A 134 4.00 0.45 11.38
C TYR A 134 4.38 0.02 9.96
N GLY A 135 5.40 0.66 9.37
CA GLY A 135 5.98 0.32 8.08
C GLY A 135 6.77 -0.99 8.15
N VAL A 136 6.43 -1.95 7.29
CA VAL A 136 7.14 -3.23 7.14
C VAL A 136 8.20 -3.16 6.04
N LEU A 137 7.93 -2.40 5.00
CA LEU A 137 8.80 -2.16 3.85
C LEU A 137 9.35 -0.72 3.83
N ASP A 138 9.23 0.02 4.94
CA ASP A 138 9.86 1.34 5.14
C ASP A 138 11.24 1.19 5.81
#